data_AF-A0A379E5Y7-F1
#
_entry.id   AF-A0A379E5Y7-F1
#
_cell.length_a   1.000
_cell.length_b   1.000
_cell.length_c   1.000
_cell.angle_alpha   90.00
_cell.angle_beta   90.00
_cell.angle_gamma   90.00
#
_symmetry.space_group_name_H-M   'P 1'
#
loop_
_entity.id
_entity.type
_entity.pdbx_description
1 polymer ?
#
loop_
_entity_poly.entity_id
_entity_poly.type
_entity_poly.pdbx_seq_one_letter_code
_entity_poly.pdbx_strand_id
1 'polypeptide(L)'
;MKPTRYILILLFLTGSASVSFAQKKETTGMKLQEQYVGHKVGQSVNVNMLIDLTDMPKMGTNLKRVATPIIRSNKGTEEIVLPQFVVAGRKRYDIIQRKMLIENNYKAVPGQTENTVIIPRKNGKLQQFNYSTSIAYKPWMKDASLILRAEDSGCAECHLGVSEEVLTNNFLYPLYQPEYKFSMIVPKGELVKRREETLIANISYKVGKYNIIPDFENNPSELAKIDAKLKELKGNEDIVFNRLGMVGYASPEGGVDYNIELSKKRAISFAGYLVSKYPFLKGRFDNSWKGQDWEGLQEAVSNLSFAAKNDVLEALKITTPEGRTKALKALDNGRVYSMLLQEVYPPLRRSELVFSIVVKGFSLDKAKETIKTHPSRLSLAEVYAVAQSYPKGSKEQYGTWAIADETFTKDVEPAINAAILDLQAGRYQDAVNRLQRRSNDSRIWPMLGLAYAYNEDWSKAEEFLQKAKANGSQQAAYNLDELQKYLKDNF
;
A
#
# COMPACT_ATOMS: atom_id res chain seq x y z
N MET A 1 -51.88 -31.77 -84.10
CA MET A 1 -52.87 -31.11 -83.21
C MET A 1 -52.51 -31.42 -81.76
N LYS A 2 -52.54 -30.39 -80.89
CA LYS A 2 -52.30 -30.40 -79.42
C LYS A 2 -53.20 -31.41 -78.67
N PRO A 3 -52.85 -31.91 -77.45
CA PRO A 3 -52.75 -31.13 -76.18
C PRO A 3 -51.45 -31.43 -75.38
N THR A 4 -50.79 -30.53 -74.64
CA THR A 4 -51.15 -29.59 -73.54
C THR A 4 -51.48 -30.27 -72.21
N ARG A 5 -50.80 -29.80 -71.14
CA ARG A 5 -51.07 -29.83 -69.67
C ARG A 5 -49.98 -30.60 -68.87
N TYR A 6 -49.40 -30.12 -67.77
CA TYR A 6 -49.42 -28.85 -67.04
C TYR A 6 -48.10 -28.73 -66.24
N ILE A 7 -47.79 -27.49 -65.88
CA ILE A 7 -46.61 -26.98 -65.17
C ILE A 7 -46.68 -27.30 -63.66
N LEU A 8 -45.54 -27.67 -63.06
CA LEU A 8 -45.25 -27.39 -61.64
C LEU A 8 -43.87 -26.74 -61.54
N ILE A 9 -43.87 -25.49 -61.09
CA ILE A 9 -42.68 -24.68 -60.80
C ILE A 9 -42.24 -25.01 -59.37
N LEU A 10 -40.98 -25.41 -59.19
CA LEU A 10 -40.29 -25.35 -57.91
C LEU A 10 -39.01 -24.55 -58.08
N LEU A 11 -39.01 -23.35 -57.50
CA LEU A 11 -37.84 -22.51 -57.26
C LEU A 11 -36.90 -23.25 -56.30
N PHE A 12 -35.66 -23.49 -56.71
CA PHE A 12 -34.55 -23.74 -55.79
C PHE A 12 -33.48 -22.67 -55.99
N LEU A 13 -33.25 -21.91 -54.91
CA LEU A 13 -32.22 -20.89 -54.77
C LEU A 13 -30.84 -21.48 -55.08
N THR A 14 -30.15 -20.92 -56.07
CA THR A 14 -28.72 -21.12 -56.28
C THR A 14 -27.96 -20.27 -55.25
N GLY A 15 -27.45 -20.91 -54.20
CA GLY A 15 -26.46 -20.32 -53.31
C GLY A 15 -25.13 -20.15 -54.05
N SER A 16 -24.72 -18.90 -54.24
CA SER A 16 -23.40 -18.52 -54.72
C SER A 16 -22.36 -18.97 -53.71
N ALA A 17 -21.67 -20.08 -53.98
CA ALA A 17 -20.47 -20.45 -53.25
C ALA A 17 -19.35 -19.47 -53.64
N SER A 18 -19.18 -18.41 -52.84
CA SER A 18 -17.99 -17.58 -52.86
C SER A 18 -16.80 -18.44 -52.44
N VAL A 19 -16.00 -18.86 -53.41
CA VAL A 19 -14.70 -19.47 -53.13
C VAL A 19 -13.80 -18.36 -52.58
N SER A 20 -13.75 -18.24 -51.25
CA SER A 20 -12.77 -17.41 -50.57
C SER A 20 -11.40 -18.03 -50.83
N PHE A 21 -10.64 -17.45 -51.77
CA PHE A 21 -9.20 -17.66 -51.83
C PHE A 21 -8.60 -17.17 -50.51
N ALA A 22 -8.17 -18.10 -49.66
CA ALA A 22 -7.32 -17.78 -48.53
C ALA A 22 -6.04 -17.14 -49.09
N GLN A 23 -5.85 -15.83 -48.86
CA GLN A 23 -4.57 -15.17 -49.09
C GLN A 23 -3.54 -15.85 -48.19
N LYS A 24 -2.64 -16.65 -48.77
CA LYS A 24 -1.39 -17.04 -48.11
C LYS A 24 -0.71 -15.74 -47.69
N LYS A 25 -0.58 -15.52 -46.38
CA LYS A 25 0.18 -14.40 -45.83
C LYS A 25 1.63 -14.60 -46.26
N GLU A 26 2.06 -13.93 -47.33
CA GLU A 26 3.44 -13.99 -47.79
C GLU A 26 4.34 -13.41 -46.69
N THR A 27 5.14 -14.29 -46.07
CA THR A 27 6.13 -13.90 -45.06
C THR A 27 7.28 -13.18 -45.75
N THR A 28 7.85 -12.16 -45.10
CA THR A 28 9.02 -11.46 -45.66
C THR A 28 10.24 -12.38 -45.71
N GLY A 29 10.30 -13.36 -44.80
CA GLY A 29 11.42 -14.28 -44.60
C GLY A 29 12.65 -13.61 -44.00
N MET A 30 12.51 -12.37 -43.52
CA MET A 30 13.54 -11.66 -42.75
C MET A 30 13.35 -11.96 -41.27
N LYS A 31 14.44 -12.27 -40.57
CA LYS A 31 14.41 -12.62 -39.14
C LYS A 31 15.40 -11.77 -38.35
N LEU A 32 15.12 -11.62 -37.05
CA LEU A 32 16.08 -11.11 -36.08
C LEU A 32 16.82 -12.27 -35.42
N GLN A 33 18.06 -12.03 -35.02
CA GLN A 33 18.79 -12.97 -34.15
C GLN A 33 18.47 -12.77 -32.67
N GLU A 34 18.18 -11.53 -32.28
CA GLU A 34 17.93 -11.14 -30.89
C GLU A 34 16.45 -10.89 -30.64
N GLN A 35 15.98 -11.23 -29.43
CA GLN A 35 14.62 -10.95 -29.00
C GLN A 35 14.39 -9.45 -28.77
N TYR A 36 15.38 -8.77 -28.19
CA TYR A 36 15.35 -7.34 -27.87
C TYR A 36 16.34 -6.61 -28.76
N VAL A 37 15.93 -5.49 -29.34
CA VAL A 37 16.76 -4.73 -30.29
C VAL A 37 16.87 -3.25 -29.94
N GLY A 38 16.02 -2.76 -29.05
CA GLY A 38 16.09 -1.42 -28.48
C GLY A 38 16.77 -1.45 -27.11
N HIS A 39 17.75 -0.57 -26.92
CA HIS A 39 18.41 -0.33 -25.63
C HIS A 39 18.25 1.13 -25.22
N LYS A 40 17.62 1.40 -24.09
CA LYS A 40 17.50 2.77 -23.54
C LYS A 40 18.88 3.24 -23.06
N VAL A 41 19.25 4.45 -23.46
CA VAL A 41 20.43 5.17 -22.99
C VAL A 41 20.00 6.61 -22.73
N GLY A 42 19.83 6.98 -21.46
CA GLY A 42 19.26 8.28 -21.09
C GLY A 42 17.84 8.44 -21.62
N GLN A 43 17.62 9.48 -22.44
CA GLN A 43 16.32 9.78 -23.06
C GLN A 43 16.18 9.23 -24.50
N SER A 44 17.13 8.42 -24.95
CA SER A 44 17.12 7.83 -26.29
C SER A 44 17.06 6.30 -26.21
N VAL A 45 16.57 5.68 -27.27
CA VAL A 45 16.65 4.24 -27.51
C VAL A 45 17.53 4.01 -28.73
N ASN A 46 18.64 3.31 -28.52
CA ASN A 46 19.47 2.81 -29.61
C ASN A 46 18.86 1.52 -30.14
N VAL A 47 18.54 1.49 -31.42
CA VAL A 47 17.98 0.33 -32.10
C VAL A 47 19.09 -0.33 -32.90
N ASN A 48 19.49 -1.53 -32.52
CA ASN A 48 20.50 -2.32 -33.22
C ASN A 48 19.91 -3.67 -33.60
N MET A 49 19.92 -4.00 -34.88
CA MET A 49 19.37 -5.24 -35.40
C MET A 49 20.35 -5.91 -36.33
N LEU A 50 20.66 -7.17 -36.08
CA LEU A 50 21.25 -8.05 -37.09
C LEU A 50 20.11 -8.72 -37.85
N ILE A 51 19.85 -8.24 -39.06
CA ILE A 51 18.75 -8.73 -39.90
C ILE A 51 19.26 -9.86 -40.78
N ASP A 52 18.63 -11.03 -40.64
CA ASP A 52 18.91 -12.22 -41.43
C ASP A 52 17.98 -12.32 -42.63
N LEU A 53 18.58 -12.38 -43.83
CA LEU A 53 17.89 -12.47 -45.12
C LEU A 53 18.02 -13.88 -45.74
N THR A 54 18.58 -14.85 -45.02
CA THR A 54 18.90 -16.19 -45.54
C THR A 54 17.63 -16.89 -46.03
N ASP A 55 16.57 -16.86 -45.22
CA ASP A 55 15.29 -17.50 -45.48
C ASP A 55 14.33 -16.66 -46.33
N MET A 56 14.76 -15.48 -46.82
CA MET A 56 13.94 -14.69 -47.73
C MET A 56 13.62 -15.49 -49.00
N PRO A 57 12.34 -15.51 -49.44
CA PRO A 57 11.95 -16.08 -50.71
C PRO A 57 12.81 -15.55 -51.87
N LYS A 58 12.98 -16.39 -52.91
CA LYS A 58 13.79 -16.06 -54.07
C LYS A 58 13.28 -14.77 -54.73
N MET A 59 14.11 -13.73 -54.73
CA MET A 59 13.78 -12.45 -55.35
C MET A 59 14.22 -12.42 -56.81
N GLY A 60 13.33 -11.97 -57.70
CA GLY A 60 13.62 -11.74 -59.12
C GLY A 60 14.70 -10.67 -59.32
N THR A 61 15.52 -10.78 -60.38
CA THR A 61 16.71 -9.92 -60.55
C THR A 61 16.39 -8.43 -60.73
N ASN A 62 15.18 -8.10 -61.21
CA ASN A 62 14.72 -6.73 -61.45
C ASN A 62 13.80 -6.19 -60.33
N LEU A 63 13.57 -6.95 -59.27
CA LEU A 63 12.71 -6.54 -58.15
C LEU A 63 13.48 -5.74 -57.10
N LYS A 64 12.75 -4.89 -56.39
CA LYS A 64 13.21 -4.16 -55.21
C LYS A 64 12.18 -4.38 -54.10
N ARG A 65 12.64 -4.66 -52.89
CA ARG A 65 11.84 -4.64 -51.67
C ARG A 65 12.27 -3.45 -50.82
N VAL A 66 11.32 -2.60 -50.48
CA VAL A 66 11.51 -1.54 -49.48
C VAL A 66 11.00 -2.10 -48.16
N ALA A 67 11.86 -2.16 -47.16
CA ALA A 67 11.54 -2.69 -45.86
C ALA A 67 11.62 -1.57 -44.82
N THR A 68 10.50 -1.32 -44.15
CA THR A 68 10.27 -0.23 -43.22
C THR A 68 10.01 -0.82 -41.84
N PRO A 69 10.99 -0.78 -40.92
CA PRO A 69 10.77 -1.20 -39.54
C PRO A 69 9.86 -0.21 -38.81
N ILE A 70 8.93 -0.71 -38.01
CA ILE A 70 7.94 0.07 -37.27
C ILE A 70 7.91 -0.46 -35.84
N ILE A 71 8.11 0.41 -34.86
CA ILE A 71 7.88 0.09 -33.45
C ILE A 71 6.43 0.42 -33.16
N ARG A 72 5.67 -0.54 -32.65
CA ARG A 72 4.22 -0.38 -32.39
C ARG A 72 3.89 -0.82 -30.97
N SER A 73 3.10 -0.01 -30.26
CA SER A 73 2.57 -0.34 -28.95
C SER A 73 1.73 -1.63 -29.00
N ASN A 74 1.91 -2.52 -28.03
CA ASN A 74 1.12 -3.76 -27.96
C ASN A 74 -0.29 -3.52 -27.41
N LYS A 75 -0.52 -2.41 -26.70
CA LYS A 75 -1.79 -2.08 -26.03
C LYS A 75 -2.44 -0.79 -26.52
N GLY A 76 -1.68 0.11 -27.13
CA GLY A 76 -2.14 1.41 -27.61
C GLY A 76 -2.12 1.53 -29.13
N THR A 77 -2.24 2.77 -29.62
CA THR A 77 -2.23 3.09 -31.06
C THR A 77 -0.92 3.75 -31.49
N GLU A 78 0.01 3.97 -30.56
CA GLU A 78 1.27 4.63 -30.82
C GLU A 78 2.17 3.76 -31.70
N GLU A 79 2.75 4.39 -32.72
CA GLU A 79 3.78 3.78 -33.54
C GLU A 79 4.86 4.81 -33.92
N ILE A 80 6.07 4.29 -34.18
CA ILE A 80 7.18 5.05 -34.75
C ILE A 80 7.70 4.28 -35.96
N VAL A 81 7.69 4.96 -37.11
CA VAL A 81 8.32 4.48 -38.34
C VAL A 81 9.81 4.77 -38.28
N LEU A 82 10.63 3.73 -38.39
CA LEU A 82 12.09 3.84 -38.43
C LEU A 82 12.57 4.02 -39.88
N PRO A 83 13.82 4.50 -40.08
CA PRO A 83 14.42 4.58 -41.42
C PRO A 83 14.34 3.26 -42.16
N GLN A 84 13.84 3.29 -43.39
CA GLN A 84 13.72 2.11 -44.24
C GLN A 84 15.07 1.65 -44.82
N PHE A 85 15.14 0.39 -45.25
CA PHE A 85 16.24 -0.15 -46.03
C PHE A 85 15.71 -0.87 -47.28
N VAL A 86 16.59 -1.09 -48.25
CA VAL A 86 16.22 -1.63 -49.55
C VAL A 86 16.97 -2.93 -49.81
N VAL A 87 16.24 -3.99 -50.16
CA VAL A 87 16.81 -5.24 -50.67
C VAL A 87 16.47 -5.34 -52.16
N ALA A 88 17.48 -5.34 -53.02
CA ALA A 88 17.29 -5.31 -54.47
C ALA A 88 17.85 -6.56 -55.14
N GLY A 89 17.14 -7.09 -56.13
CA GLY A 89 17.67 -8.09 -57.04
C GLY A 89 18.88 -7.56 -57.81
N ARG A 90 19.78 -8.44 -58.28
CA ARG A 90 21.08 -8.04 -58.84
C ARG A 90 21.01 -6.94 -59.91
N LYS A 91 20.15 -7.09 -60.93
CA LYS A 91 20.01 -6.11 -62.00
C LYS A 91 19.42 -4.79 -61.48
N ARG A 92 18.42 -4.86 -60.58
CA ARG A 92 17.82 -3.66 -59.99
C ARG A 92 18.81 -2.90 -59.11
N TYR A 93 19.62 -3.61 -58.34
CA TYR A 93 20.72 -3.03 -57.56
C TYR A 93 21.69 -2.27 -58.46
N ASP A 94 22.18 -2.92 -59.54
CA ASP A 94 23.12 -2.27 -60.48
C ASP A 94 22.50 -1.02 -61.15
N ILE A 95 21.19 -1.04 -61.46
CA ILE A 95 20.47 0.13 -61.98
C ILE A 95 20.41 1.26 -60.94
N ILE A 96 20.03 0.94 -59.69
CA ILE A 96 19.96 1.93 -58.60
C ILE A 96 21.32 2.59 -58.39
N GLN A 97 22.39 1.80 -58.30
CA GLN A 97 23.75 2.30 -58.10
C GLN A 97 24.19 3.21 -59.26
N ARG A 98 23.93 2.82 -60.52
CA ARG A 98 24.24 3.67 -61.69
C ARG A 98 23.47 5.00 -61.66
N LYS A 99 22.17 4.96 -61.34
CA LYS A 99 21.37 6.18 -61.25
C LYS A 99 21.86 7.11 -60.15
N MET A 100 22.20 6.57 -58.98
CA MET A 100 22.78 7.36 -57.89
C MET A 100 24.11 8.04 -58.26
N LEU A 101 24.88 7.50 -59.21
CA LEU A 101 26.13 8.09 -59.69
C LEU A 101 25.94 9.15 -60.80
N ILE A 102 24.89 9.00 -61.62
CA ILE A 102 24.66 9.85 -62.82
C ILE A 102 23.70 10.99 -62.51
N GLU A 103 22.66 10.72 -61.72
CA GLU A 103 21.57 11.65 -61.43
C GLU A 103 21.76 12.24 -60.02
N ASN A 104 22.23 13.49 -59.93
CA ASN A 104 22.58 14.15 -58.65
C ASN A 104 21.48 14.13 -57.57
N ASN A 105 20.20 13.99 -57.95
CA ASN A 105 19.05 14.01 -57.03
C ASN A 105 18.25 12.70 -57.02
N TYR A 106 18.77 11.62 -57.59
CA TYR A 106 18.06 10.34 -57.61
C TYR A 106 17.99 9.71 -56.22
N LYS A 107 16.78 9.33 -55.80
CA LYS A 107 16.53 8.56 -54.59
C LYS A 107 15.87 7.23 -54.96
N ALA A 108 16.44 6.13 -54.48
CA ALA A 108 15.89 4.78 -54.64
C ALA A 108 14.56 4.60 -53.91
N VAL A 109 14.32 5.38 -52.85
CA VAL A 109 13.10 5.37 -52.04
C VAL A 109 12.75 6.78 -51.53
N PRO A 110 11.45 7.11 -51.35
CA PRO A 110 11.03 8.38 -50.75
C PRO A 110 11.66 8.57 -49.37
N GLY A 111 12.19 9.76 -49.09
CA GLY A 111 12.84 10.01 -47.79
C GLY A 111 14.21 9.33 -47.61
N GLN A 112 14.82 8.78 -48.68
CA GLN A 112 16.19 8.30 -48.64
C GLN A 112 17.13 9.35 -48.03
N THR A 113 17.93 8.90 -47.07
CA THR A 113 19.03 9.61 -46.41
C THR A 113 20.36 8.98 -46.80
N GLU A 114 21.47 9.62 -46.45
CA GLU A 114 22.82 9.06 -46.62
C GLU A 114 23.02 7.71 -45.89
N ASN A 115 22.23 7.47 -44.83
CA ASN A 115 22.28 6.26 -44.02
C ASN A 115 21.30 5.16 -44.49
N THR A 116 20.55 5.38 -45.57
CA THR A 116 19.64 4.36 -46.12
C THR A 116 20.45 3.20 -46.71
N VAL A 117 20.31 2.03 -46.10
CA VAL A 117 21.03 0.83 -46.52
C VAL A 117 20.36 0.24 -47.77
N ILE A 118 21.13 0.06 -48.85
CA ILE A 118 20.68 -0.60 -50.08
C ILE A 118 21.55 -1.84 -50.31
N ILE A 119 20.93 -3.02 -50.35
CA ILE A 119 21.62 -4.31 -50.27
C ILE A 119 21.26 -5.17 -51.50
N PRO A 120 22.24 -5.75 -52.21
CA PRO A 120 21.94 -6.72 -53.26
C PRO A 120 21.52 -8.06 -52.64
N ARG A 121 20.39 -8.63 -53.06
CA ARG A 121 19.93 -9.96 -52.63
C ARG A 121 20.83 -11.06 -53.21
N LYS A 122 21.37 -11.91 -52.34
CA LYS A 122 22.14 -13.12 -52.67
C LYS A 122 21.28 -14.37 -52.45
N ASN A 123 20.35 -14.62 -53.38
CA ASN A 123 19.41 -15.75 -53.29
C ASN A 123 20.10 -17.08 -52.92
N GLY A 124 19.54 -17.81 -51.95
CA GLY A 124 20.02 -19.14 -51.53
C GLY A 124 21.35 -19.15 -50.77
N LYS A 125 21.85 -17.98 -50.33
CA LYS A 125 23.06 -17.87 -49.51
C LYS A 125 22.75 -17.23 -48.17
N LEU A 126 23.55 -17.58 -47.17
CA LEU A 126 23.59 -16.87 -45.89
C LEU A 126 23.87 -15.39 -46.17
N GLN A 127 22.98 -14.53 -45.67
CA GLN A 127 23.07 -13.09 -45.88
C GLN A 127 22.50 -12.36 -44.68
N GLN A 128 23.35 -11.60 -44.00
CA GLN A 128 22.99 -10.80 -42.84
C GLN A 128 23.56 -9.39 -42.99
N PHE A 129 22.94 -8.42 -42.32
CA PHE A 129 23.49 -7.07 -42.21
C PHE A 129 23.05 -6.39 -40.92
N ASN A 130 23.87 -5.42 -40.47
CA ASN A 130 23.57 -4.61 -39.30
C ASN A 130 22.73 -3.39 -39.70
N TYR A 131 21.63 -3.21 -39.00
CA TYR A 131 20.82 -2.01 -39.01
C TYR A 131 20.99 -1.29 -37.68
N SER A 132 21.25 0.02 -37.71
CA SER A 132 21.37 0.84 -36.51
C SER A 132 20.68 2.18 -36.68
N THR A 133 19.92 2.61 -35.67
CA THR A 133 19.35 3.96 -35.59
C THR A 133 19.13 4.35 -34.13
N SER A 134 18.78 5.61 -33.87
CA SER A 134 18.47 6.10 -32.53
C SER A 134 17.20 6.94 -32.57
N ILE A 135 16.33 6.75 -31.58
CA ILE A 135 15.06 7.46 -31.44
C ILE A 135 14.88 7.98 -30.02
N ALA A 136 14.00 8.97 -29.82
CA ALA A 136 13.62 9.40 -28.48
C ALA A 136 12.83 8.30 -27.78
N TYR A 137 13.18 8.01 -26.52
CA TYR A 137 12.45 7.05 -25.69
C TYR A 137 11.05 7.58 -25.38
N LYS A 138 10.06 6.69 -25.44
CA LYS A 138 8.69 6.96 -24.98
C LYS A 138 8.24 5.84 -24.04
N PRO A 139 7.51 6.13 -22.95
CA PRO A 139 7.14 5.11 -21.95
C PRO A 139 6.40 3.89 -22.50
N TRP A 140 5.57 4.06 -23.55
CA TRP A 140 4.85 2.94 -24.18
C TRP A 140 5.77 1.92 -24.86
N MET A 141 7.04 2.27 -25.15
CA MET A 141 8.02 1.36 -25.75
C MET A 141 8.38 0.18 -24.84
N LYS A 142 8.11 0.27 -23.53
CA LYS A 142 8.28 -0.85 -22.57
C LYS A 142 7.44 -2.07 -22.96
N ASP A 143 6.33 -1.86 -23.68
CA ASP A 143 5.41 -2.90 -24.14
C ASP A 143 5.11 -2.68 -25.62
N ALA A 144 6.15 -2.80 -26.46
CA ALA A 144 6.05 -2.58 -27.89
C ALA A 144 6.64 -3.76 -28.68
N SER A 145 6.05 -4.01 -29.85
CA SER A 145 6.56 -4.91 -30.87
C SER A 145 7.40 -4.17 -31.90
N LEU A 146 8.33 -4.88 -32.54
CA LEU A 146 8.92 -4.44 -33.80
C LEU A 146 8.26 -5.19 -34.95
N ILE A 147 7.75 -4.42 -35.91
CA ILE A 147 7.07 -4.89 -37.11
C ILE A 147 7.89 -4.48 -38.31
N LEU A 148 7.96 -5.32 -39.34
CA LEU A 148 8.54 -5.00 -40.62
C LEU A 148 7.44 -4.91 -41.66
N ARG A 149 7.23 -3.70 -42.20
CA ARG A 149 6.40 -3.51 -43.40
C ARG A 149 7.30 -3.61 -44.63
N ALA A 150 6.99 -4.51 -45.54
CA ALA A 150 7.74 -4.71 -46.77
C ALA A 150 6.86 -4.46 -48.00
N GLU A 151 7.35 -3.61 -48.90
CA GLU A 151 6.69 -3.26 -50.16
C GLU A 151 7.58 -3.67 -51.34
N ASP A 152 7.02 -4.44 -52.27
CA ASP A 152 7.74 -4.90 -53.45
C ASP A 152 7.41 -4.06 -54.69
N SER A 153 8.44 -3.73 -55.48
CA SER A 153 8.28 -3.04 -56.76
C SER A 153 9.12 -3.65 -57.90
N GLY A 154 8.56 -3.59 -59.10
CA GLY A 154 9.15 -4.10 -60.34
C GLY A 154 9.88 -3.06 -61.20
N CYS A 155 10.17 -3.43 -62.46
CA CYS A 155 10.99 -2.64 -63.40
C CYS A 155 10.58 -1.16 -63.53
N ALA A 156 9.27 -0.87 -63.56
CA ALA A 156 8.71 0.48 -63.72
C ALA A 156 8.13 1.03 -62.40
N GLU A 157 8.67 0.62 -61.25
CA GLU A 157 8.10 0.94 -59.92
C GLU A 157 6.64 0.48 -59.76
N CYS A 158 6.21 -0.52 -60.55
CA CYS A 158 4.91 -1.16 -60.41
C CYS A 158 4.82 -1.80 -59.01
N HIS A 159 3.81 -1.42 -58.24
CA HIS A 159 3.54 -1.99 -56.92
C HIS A 159 3.12 -3.46 -57.04
N LEU A 160 3.83 -4.35 -56.35
CA LEU A 160 3.61 -5.81 -56.42
C LEU A 160 2.99 -6.38 -55.13
N GLY A 161 2.87 -5.57 -54.07
CA GLY A 161 2.23 -5.95 -52.82
C GLY A 161 2.86 -5.30 -51.60
N VAL A 162 2.13 -5.35 -50.49
CA VAL A 162 2.58 -4.98 -49.14
C VAL A 162 2.41 -6.19 -48.23
N SER A 163 3.41 -6.44 -47.38
CA SER A 163 3.32 -7.40 -46.29
C SER A 163 3.75 -6.75 -44.97
N GLU A 164 3.13 -7.17 -43.86
CA GLU A 164 3.59 -6.83 -42.50
C GLU A 164 3.88 -8.11 -41.72
N GLU A 165 5.04 -8.14 -41.08
CA GLU A 165 5.49 -9.25 -40.25
C GLU A 165 6.00 -8.74 -38.90
N VAL A 166 5.58 -9.37 -37.80
CA VAL A 166 6.10 -9.06 -36.47
C VAL A 166 7.45 -9.76 -36.32
N LEU A 167 8.51 -8.98 -36.13
CA LEU A 167 9.87 -9.51 -35.95
C LEU A 167 10.14 -9.89 -34.49
N THR A 168 9.64 -9.11 -33.53
CA THR A 168 9.65 -9.43 -32.10
C THR A 168 8.48 -8.75 -31.40
N ASN A 169 7.93 -9.42 -30.38
CA ASN A 169 6.89 -8.84 -29.51
C ASN A 169 7.47 -7.97 -28.38
N ASN A 170 8.80 -7.97 -28.20
CA ASN A 170 9.50 -7.29 -27.12
C ASN A 170 10.64 -6.44 -27.69
N PHE A 171 10.32 -5.26 -28.18
CA PHE A 171 11.27 -4.37 -28.82
C PHE A 171 12.39 -3.91 -27.88
N LEU A 172 12.02 -3.42 -26.68
CA LEU A 172 12.94 -2.78 -25.73
C LEU A 172 13.46 -3.79 -24.70
N TYR A 173 14.77 -3.76 -24.43
CA TYR A 173 15.37 -4.51 -23.33
C TYR A 173 14.67 -4.16 -21.99
N PRO A 174 14.39 -5.13 -21.10
CA PRO A 174 13.71 -4.84 -19.84
C PRO A 174 14.45 -3.77 -19.03
N LEU A 175 13.72 -2.76 -18.57
CA LEU A 175 14.27 -1.72 -17.71
C LEU A 175 14.53 -2.27 -16.32
N TYR A 176 15.50 -1.66 -15.63
CA TYR A 176 15.91 -1.99 -14.28
C TYR A 176 14.71 -2.07 -13.35
N GLN A 177 14.67 -3.12 -12.53
CA GLN A 177 13.71 -3.31 -11.45
C GLN A 177 14.48 -3.38 -10.13
N PRO A 178 14.10 -2.61 -9.10
CA PRO A 178 14.85 -2.55 -7.86
C PRO A 178 14.61 -3.81 -7.01
N GLU A 179 15.67 -4.33 -6.40
CA GLU A 179 15.59 -5.43 -5.45
C GLU A 179 15.73 -4.91 -4.02
N TYR A 180 14.63 -4.45 -3.43
CA TYR A 180 14.62 -3.92 -2.07
C TYR A 180 14.86 -5.00 -1.01
N LYS A 181 15.68 -4.67 -0.01
CA LYS A 181 15.94 -5.51 1.15
C LYS A 181 15.11 -5.07 2.33
N PHE A 182 14.33 -6.00 2.88
CA PHE A 182 13.61 -5.85 4.14
C PHE A 182 13.22 -7.20 4.75
N SER A 183 13.08 -7.23 6.06
CA SER A 183 12.70 -8.43 6.82
C SER A 183 11.86 -8.05 8.03
N MET A 184 11.08 -9.01 8.54
CA MET A 184 10.35 -8.82 9.78
C MET A 184 11.31 -8.59 10.94
N ILE A 185 10.98 -7.64 11.80
CA ILE A 185 11.71 -7.41 13.03
C ILE A 185 11.31 -8.47 14.03
N VAL A 186 12.30 -9.15 14.59
CA VAL A 186 12.14 -10.06 15.73
C VAL A 186 12.16 -9.22 17.01
N PRO A 187 11.03 -9.09 17.74
CA PRO A 187 11.00 -8.28 18.95
C PRO A 187 11.86 -8.90 20.05
N LYS A 188 12.42 -8.05 20.91
CA LYS A 188 13.15 -8.52 22.09
C LYS A 188 12.20 -9.20 23.07
N GLY A 189 12.66 -10.29 23.68
CA GLY A 189 11.92 -10.97 24.75
C GLY A 189 11.83 -10.12 26.01
N GLU A 190 10.73 -10.30 26.75
CA GLU A 190 10.52 -9.68 28.06
C GLU A 190 10.59 -10.76 29.14
N LEU A 191 11.51 -10.62 30.10
CA LEU A 191 11.70 -11.61 31.16
C LEU A 191 10.56 -11.62 32.18
N VAL A 192 9.98 -10.45 32.47
CA VAL A 192 8.90 -10.29 33.45
C VAL A 192 7.87 -9.29 32.91
N LYS A 193 6.66 -9.77 32.59
CA LYS A 193 5.61 -8.94 32.03
C LYS A 193 4.82 -8.22 33.11
N ARG A 194 5.21 -6.99 33.45
CA ARG A 194 4.45 -6.13 34.37
C ARG A 194 3.41 -5.35 33.58
N ARG A 195 2.15 -5.42 34.00
CA ARG A 195 1.02 -4.77 33.33
C ARG A 195 0.15 -4.04 34.32
N GLU A 196 -0.52 -3.01 33.81
CA GLU A 196 -1.56 -2.29 34.51
C GLU A 196 -2.84 -2.40 33.69
N GLU A 197 -3.92 -2.73 34.37
CA GLU A 197 -5.26 -2.77 33.78
C GLU A 197 -6.13 -1.78 34.54
N THR A 198 -6.86 -0.95 33.81
CA THR A 198 -7.68 0.11 34.41
C THR A 198 -9.16 -0.23 34.30
N LEU A 199 -9.90 -0.01 35.39
CA LEU A 199 -11.36 -0.07 35.43
C LEU A 199 -11.89 1.24 36.01
N ILE A 200 -12.81 1.88 35.29
CA ILE A 200 -13.53 3.05 35.81
C ILE A 200 -14.79 2.55 36.51
N ALA A 201 -14.99 2.98 37.75
CA ALA A 201 -16.17 2.67 38.55
C ALA A 201 -16.92 3.95 38.94
N ASN A 202 -18.24 3.97 38.71
CA ASN A 202 -19.11 5.10 39.01
C ASN A 202 -19.99 4.81 40.22
N ILE A 203 -19.39 4.86 41.41
CA ILE A 203 -20.12 4.60 42.65
C ILE A 203 -21.03 5.79 43.00
N SER A 204 -22.33 5.50 43.10
CA SER A 204 -23.35 6.41 43.59
C SER A 204 -23.31 6.55 45.11
N TYR A 205 -23.49 7.79 45.58
CA TYR A 205 -23.56 8.13 47.00
C TYR A 205 -24.78 9.00 47.25
N LYS A 206 -25.42 8.85 48.42
CA LYS A 206 -26.43 9.81 48.87
C LYS A 206 -25.81 11.21 49.00
N VAL A 207 -26.62 12.25 48.76
CA VAL A 207 -26.17 13.65 48.81
C VAL A 207 -25.49 13.96 50.15
N GLY A 208 -24.30 14.55 50.09
CA GLY A 208 -23.48 14.90 51.27
C GLY A 208 -22.92 13.70 52.05
N LYS A 209 -23.06 12.46 51.54
CA LYS A 209 -22.53 11.24 52.15
C LYS A 209 -21.39 10.66 51.31
N TYR A 210 -20.57 9.86 51.98
CA TYR A 210 -19.39 9.19 51.40
C TYR A 210 -19.33 7.70 51.73
N ASN A 211 -20.26 7.18 52.54
CA ASN A 211 -20.33 5.75 52.85
C ASN A 211 -20.87 4.98 51.64
N ILE A 212 -20.22 3.87 51.31
CA ILE A 212 -20.69 2.95 50.26
C ILE A 212 -21.99 2.30 50.72
N ILE A 213 -23.03 2.39 49.90
CA ILE A 213 -24.28 1.65 50.08
C ILE A 213 -24.40 0.70 48.88
N PRO A 214 -24.14 -0.61 49.05
CA PRO A 214 -24.05 -1.54 47.93
C PRO A 214 -25.30 -1.58 47.04
N ASP A 215 -26.49 -1.49 47.63
CA ASP A 215 -27.78 -1.59 46.92
C ASP A 215 -28.33 -0.24 46.47
N PHE A 216 -27.54 0.84 46.56
CA PHE A 216 -27.97 2.19 46.16
C PHE A 216 -27.74 2.44 44.67
N GLU A 217 -28.83 2.77 43.96
CA GLU A 217 -28.81 3.06 42.52
C GLU A 217 -28.08 1.96 41.72
N ASN A 218 -27.08 2.33 40.91
CA ASN A 218 -26.34 1.40 40.05
C ASN A 218 -25.12 0.77 40.74
N ASN A 219 -24.93 0.98 42.06
CA ASN A 219 -23.82 0.39 42.80
C ASN A 219 -23.73 -1.14 42.69
N PRO A 220 -24.83 -1.91 42.67
CA PRO A 220 -24.73 -3.36 42.51
C PRO A 220 -23.97 -3.77 41.25
N SER A 221 -24.26 -3.09 40.13
CA SER A 221 -23.63 -3.36 38.83
C SER A 221 -22.15 -2.96 38.84
N GLU A 222 -21.83 -1.77 39.35
CA GLU A 222 -20.45 -1.27 39.43
C GLU A 222 -19.59 -2.15 40.35
N LEU A 223 -20.13 -2.55 41.50
CA LEU A 223 -19.45 -3.44 42.44
C LEU A 223 -19.31 -4.87 41.89
N ALA A 224 -20.27 -5.35 41.08
CA ALA A 224 -20.17 -6.64 40.41
C ALA A 224 -19.06 -6.65 39.36
N LYS A 225 -18.85 -5.56 38.61
CA LYS A 225 -17.70 -5.43 37.67
C LYS A 225 -16.36 -5.56 38.40
N ILE A 226 -16.22 -4.89 39.54
CA ILE A 226 -15.00 -4.94 40.36
C ILE A 226 -14.82 -6.34 40.97
N ASP A 227 -15.89 -6.96 41.47
CA ASP A 227 -15.87 -8.33 41.98
C ASP A 227 -15.42 -9.33 40.91
N ALA A 228 -16.01 -9.26 39.71
CA ALA A 228 -15.63 -10.09 38.58
C ALA A 228 -14.15 -9.91 38.21
N LYS A 229 -13.67 -8.66 38.19
CA LYS A 229 -12.27 -8.37 37.88
C LYS A 229 -11.31 -8.93 38.92
N LEU A 230 -11.58 -8.71 40.20
CA LEU A 230 -10.75 -9.23 41.30
C LEU A 230 -10.77 -10.76 41.34
N LYS A 231 -11.91 -11.40 41.06
CA LYS A 231 -12.01 -12.86 40.95
C LYS A 231 -11.22 -13.40 39.76
N GLU A 232 -11.32 -12.76 38.59
CA GLU A 232 -10.54 -13.11 37.39
C GLU A 232 -9.04 -13.06 37.69
N LEU A 233 -8.54 -11.96 38.25
CA LEU A 233 -7.12 -11.79 38.55
C LEU A 233 -6.62 -12.75 39.63
N LYS A 234 -7.45 -13.07 40.64
CA LYS A 234 -7.08 -13.99 41.73
C LYS A 234 -7.14 -15.46 41.30
N GLY A 235 -8.09 -15.82 40.44
CA GLY A 235 -8.30 -17.20 39.97
C GLY A 235 -7.44 -17.60 38.78
N ASN A 236 -6.68 -16.66 38.20
CA ASN A 236 -5.87 -16.91 37.02
C ASN A 236 -4.44 -17.33 37.41
N GLU A 237 -4.08 -18.58 37.11
CA GLU A 237 -2.76 -19.14 37.43
C GLU A 237 -1.60 -18.49 36.65
N ASP A 238 -1.90 -17.85 35.51
CA ASP A 238 -0.92 -17.14 34.68
C ASP A 238 -0.62 -15.73 35.19
N ILE A 239 -1.34 -15.27 36.22
CA ILE A 239 -1.26 -13.90 36.72
C ILE A 239 -0.91 -13.90 38.21
N VAL A 240 0.03 -13.02 38.57
CA VAL A 240 0.30 -12.67 39.96
C VAL A 240 -0.20 -11.25 40.20
N PHE A 241 -1.26 -11.14 41.02
CA PHE A 241 -1.78 -9.85 41.45
C PHE A 241 -0.84 -9.19 42.48
N ASN A 242 -0.34 -7.99 42.16
CA ASN A 242 0.57 -7.26 43.04
C ASN A 242 -0.17 -6.24 43.91
N ARG A 243 -0.92 -5.33 43.28
CA ARG A 243 -1.47 -4.14 43.94
C ARG A 243 -2.71 -3.62 43.22
N LEU A 244 -3.62 -3.04 43.98
CA LEU A 244 -4.74 -2.23 43.47
C LEU A 244 -4.50 -0.77 43.87
N GLY A 245 -4.33 0.10 42.88
CA GLY A 245 -4.39 1.55 43.06
C GLY A 245 -5.80 2.06 42.81
N MET A 246 -6.19 3.12 43.52
CA MET A 246 -7.44 3.82 43.26
C MET A 246 -7.25 5.33 43.31
N VAL A 247 -7.81 6.04 42.34
CA VAL A 247 -7.89 7.50 42.32
C VAL A 247 -9.35 7.93 42.30
N GLY A 248 -9.78 8.65 43.34
CA GLY A 248 -11.13 9.20 43.44
C GLY A 248 -11.25 10.61 42.84
N TYR A 249 -12.28 10.82 42.04
CA TYR A 249 -12.61 12.10 41.43
C TYR A 249 -13.99 12.61 41.87
N ALA A 250 -14.16 13.92 41.83
CA ALA A 250 -15.42 14.61 41.97
C ALA A 250 -15.72 15.36 40.67
N SER A 251 -16.99 15.56 40.38
CA SER A 251 -17.38 16.37 39.24
C SER A 251 -17.10 17.87 39.50
N PRO A 252 -16.90 18.70 38.45
CA PRO A 252 -16.47 20.10 38.61
C PRO A 252 -17.57 21.09 39.05
N GLU A 253 -18.40 20.73 40.03
CA GLU A 253 -19.40 21.61 40.63
C GLU A 253 -19.10 21.96 42.09
N GLY A 254 -19.43 23.16 42.52
CA GLY A 254 -19.15 23.64 43.88
C GLY A 254 -17.70 24.10 44.07
N GLY A 255 -17.29 24.28 45.32
CA GLY A 255 -15.97 24.81 45.67
C GLY A 255 -14.84 23.78 45.52
N VAL A 256 -13.63 24.26 45.23
CA VAL A 256 -12.44 23.41 45.07
C VAL A 256 -12.16 22.59 46.33
N ASP A 257 -12.05 23.25 47.49
CA ASP A 257 -11.76 22.58 48.78
C ASP A 257 -12.81 21.53 49.15
N TYR A 258 -14.09 21.84 48.88
CA TYR A 258 -15.18 20.91 49.11
C TYR A 258 -15.03 19.64 48.27
N ASN A 259 -14.66 19.78 46.99
CA ASN A 259 -14.46 18.63 46.10
C ASN A 259 -13.21 17.81 46.43
N ILE A 260 -12.13 18.46 46.86
CA ILE A 260 -10.94 17.78 47.37
C ILE A 260 -11.31 16.92 48.58
N GLU A 261 -11.98 17.52 49.56
CA GLU A 261 -12.36 16.82 50.79
C GLU A 261 -13.40 15.70 50.54
N LEU A 262 -14.35 15.93 49.63
CA LEU A 262 -15.36 14.94 49.27
C LEU A 262 -14.76 13.74 48.53
N SER A 263 -13.91 13.99 47.53
CA SER A 263 -13.22 12.91 46.78
C SER A 263 -12.30 12.10 47.69
N LYS A 264 -11.59 12.76 48.62
CA LYS A 264 -10.79 12.10 49.67
C LYS A 264 -11.63 11.16 50.54
N LYS A 265 -12.73 11.65 51.12
CA LYS A 265 -13.60 10.85 52.00
C LYS A 265 -14.20 9.65 51.26
N ARG A 266 -14.62 9.85 50.01
CA ARG A 266 -15.14 8.77 49.15
C ARG A 266 -14.07 7.74 48.82
N ALA A 267 -12.86 8.16 48.45
CA ALA A 267 -11.76 7.25 48.17
C ALA A 267 -11.40 6.40 49.40
N ILE A 268 -11.29 7.00 50.59
CA ILE A 268 -10.98 6.26 51.82
C ILE A 268 -12.10 5.27 52.17
N SER A 269 -13.35 5.72 52.10
CA SER A 269 -14.53 4.88 52.38
C SER A 269 -14.62 3.69 51.42
N PHE A 270 -14.40 3.93 50.12
CA PHE A 270 -14.46 2.90 49.10
C PHE A 270 -13.32 1.88 49.25
N ALA A 271 -12.10 2.36 49.52
CA ALA A 271 -10.97 1.48 49.83
C ALA A 271 -11.26 0.61 51.06
N GLY A 272 -11.84 1.18 52.12
CA GLY A 272 -12.25 0.45 53.32
C GLY A 272 -13.28 -0.64 53.01
N TYR A 273 -14.29 -0.34 52.19
CA TYR A 273 -15.27 -1.33 51.73
C TYR A 273 -14.60 -2.49 50.97
N LEU A 274 -13.71 -2.19 50.01
CA LEU A 274 -13.05 -3.21 49.20
C LEU A 274 -12.08 -4.07 50.02
N VAL A 275 -11.29 -3.49 50.93
CA VAL A 275 -10.38 -4.24 51.80
C VAL A 275 -11.15 -5.13 52.78
N SER A 276 -12.31 -4.67 53.29
CA SER A 276 -13.19 -5.47 54.15
C SER A 276 -13.76 -6.67 53.39
N LYS A 277 -14.28 -6.45 52.17
CA LYS A 277 -14.85 -7.51 51.34
C LYS A 277 -13.79 -8.47 50.79
N TYR A 278 -12.59 -7.98 50.49
CA TYR A 278 -11.48 -8.75 49.91
C TYR A 278 -10.21 -8.64 50.77
N PRO A 279 -10.09 -9.45 51.83
CA PRO A 279 -8.98 -9.33 52.79
C PRO A 279 -7.57 -9.48 52.16
N PHE A 280 -7.44 -10.13 51.00
CA PHE A 280 -6.16 -10.27 50.31
C PHE A 280 -5.58 -8.94 49.78
N LEU A 281 -6.41 -7.90 49.68
CA LEU A 281 -6.00 -6.53 49.35
C LEU A 281 -5.32 -5.80 50.51
N LYS A 282 -5.38 -6.34 51.74
CA LYS A 282 -4.70 -5.74 52.90
C LYS A 282 -3.20 -5.65 52.64
N GLY A 283 -2.64 -4.44 52.77
CA GLY A 283 -1.24 -4.14 52.46
C GLY A 283 -0.90 -4.07 50.97
N ARG A 284 -1.90 -4.22 50.07
CA ARG A 284 -1.76 -4.19 48.61
C ARG A 284 -2.76 -3.23 47.95
N PHE A 285 -3.33 -2.30 48.72
CA PHE A 285 -4.28 -1.31 48.24
C PHE A 285 -3.73 0.09 48.51
N ASP A 286 -3.57 0.89 47.46
CA ASP A 286 -3.30 2.33 47.57
C ASP A 286 -4.53 3.13 47.15
N ASN A 287 -4.86 4.18 47.90
CA ASN A 287 -5.91 5.12 47.53
C ASN A 287 -5.36 6.54 47.49
N SER A 288 -5.85 7.32 46.53
CA SER A 288 -5.55 8.74 46.34
C SER A 288 -6.79 9.47 45.80
N TRP A 289 -6.74 10.79 45.74
CA TRP A 289 -7.84 11.63 45.29
C TRP A 289 -7.32 12.86 44.55
N LYS A 290 -8.12 13.37 43.60
CA LYS A 290 -7.74 14.51 42.74
C LYS A 290 -8.66 15.73 42.87
N GLY A 291 -9.83 15.60 43.51
CA GLY A 291 -10.83 16.66 43.49
C GLY A 291 -11.57 16.69 42.15
N GLN A 292 -11.74 17.88 41.57
CA GLN A 292 -12.53 18.09 40.35
C GLN A 292 -11.86 17.46 39.10
N ASP A 293 -12.60 16.63 38.36
CA ASP A 293 -12.13 15.97 37.13
C ASP A 293 -12.21 16.88 35.90
N TRP A 294 -11.33 17.88 35.84
CA TRP A 294 -11.28 18.80 34.70
C TRP A 294 -10.78 18.14 33.41
N GLU A 295 -9.85 17.19 33.52
CA GLU A 295 -9.36 16.41 32.37
C GLU A 295 -10.47 15.52 31.80
N GLY A 296 -11.19 14.80 32.67
CA GLY A 296 -12.34 13.99 32.26
C GLY A 296 -13.48 14.85 31.67
N LEU A 297 -13.71 16.06 32.17
CA LEU A 297 -14.66 16.99 31.56
C LEU A 297 -14.25 17.38 30.13
N GLN A 298 -12.97 17.70 29.93
CA GLN A 298 -12.46 18.05 28.60
C GLN A 298 -12.60 16.89 27.61
N GLU A 299 -12.27 15.67 28.04
CA GLU A 299 -12.44 14.45 27.23
C GLU A 299 -13.91 14.21 26.89
N ALA A 300 -14.80 14.25 27.89
CA ALA A 300 -16.23 14.04 27.69
C ALA A 300 -16.82 15.05 26.68
N VAL A 301 -16.52 16.34 26.84
CA VAL A 301 -16.98 17.40 25.93
C VAL A 301 -16.40 17.21 24.52
N SER A 302 -15.14 16.80 24.40
CA SER A 302 -14.49 16.58 23.09
C SER A 302 -15.17 15.50 22.27
N ASN A 303 -15.84 14.53 22.92
CA ASN A 303 -16.56 13.45 22.26
C ASN A 303 -18.04 13.76 21.99
N LEU A 304 -18.59 14.85 22.55
CA LEU A 304 -19.97 15.28 22.33
C LEU A 304 -20.10 16.20 21.12
N SER A 305 -21.31 16.33 20.60
CA SER A 305 -21.69 17.27 19.54
C SER A 305 -22.83 18.16 20.01
N PHE A 306 -22.55 19.45 20.20
CA PHE A 306 -23.53 20.47 20.57
C PHE A 306 -23.01 21.86 20.19
N ALA A 307 -23.93 22.84 20.05
CA ALA A 307 -23.63 24.16 19.46
C ALA A 307 -22.47 24.91 20.16
N ALA A 308 -22.43 24.89 21.49
CA ALA A 308 -21.45 25.63 22.29
C ALA A 308 -20.16 24.83 22.62
N LYS A 309 -19.89 23.72 21.93
CA LYS A 309 -18.75 22.83 22.25
C LYS A 309 -17.41 23.57 22.29
N ASN A 310 -17.12 24.37 21.27
CA ASN A 310 -15.84 25.08 21.17
C ASN A 310 -15.69 26.13 22.28
N ASP A 311 -16.77 26.81 22.65
CA ASP A 311 -16.77 27.79 23.74
C ASP A 311 -16.53 27.11 25.10
N VAL A 312 -17.09 25.92 25.32
CA VAL A 312 -16.82 25.11 26.51
C VAL A 312 -15.34 24.70 26.54
N LEU A 313 -14.80 24.17 25.44
CA LEU A 313 -13.39 23.77 25.37
C LEU A 313 -12.44 24.95 25.59
N GLU A 314 -12.79 26.14 25.12
CA GLU A 314 -12.03 27.35 25.37
C GLU A 314 -12.09 27.76 26.85
N ALA A 315 -13.27 27.71 27.48
CA ALA A 315 -13.41 27.97 28.91
C ALA A 315 -12.58 27.01 29.78
N LEU A 316 -12.38 25.76 29.35
CA LEU A 316 -11.55 24.78 30.06
C LEU A 316 -10.04 25.09 30.00
N LYS A 317 -9.58 25.91 29.05
CA LYS A 317 -8.17 26.36 28.97
C LYS A 317 -7.80 27.36 30.06
N ILE A 318 -8.79 27.96 30.73
CA ILE A 318 -8.54 28.88 31.86
C ILE A 318 -7.78 28.15 32.96
N THR A 319 -6.75 28.79 33.51
CA THR A 319 -5.82 28.16 34.47
C THR A 319 -6.46 27.84 35.81
N THR A 320 -7.35 28.70 36.31
CA THR A 320 -7.96 28.53 37.64
C THR A 320 -9.29 27.79 37.57
N PRO A 321 -9.57 26.83 38.48
CA PRO A 321 -10.85 26.15 38.55
C PRO A 321 -12.05 27.10 38.67
N GLU A 322 -11.93 28.15 39.48
CA GLU A 322 -12.97 29.16 39.67
C GLU A 322 -13.23 29.94 38.37
N GLY A 323 -12.16 30.25 37.63
CA GLY A 323 -12.23 30.91 36.34
C GLY A 323 -12.96 30.05 35.30
N ARG A 324 -12.66 28.75 35.26
CA ARG A 324 -13.38 27.76 34.42
C ARG A 324 -14.86 27.75 34.76
N THR A 325 -15.23 27.56 36.04
CA THR A 325 -16.62 27.53 36.47
C THR A 325 -17.37 28.83 36.13
N LYS A 326 -16.73 29.99 36.34
CA LYS A 326 -17.33 31.29 36.02
C LYS A 326 -17.59 31.44 34.51
N ALA A 327 -16.62 31.06 33.68
CA ALA A 327 -16.75 31.11 32.23
C ALA A 327 -17.87 30.17 31.75
N LEU A 328 -17.90 28.92 32.22
CA LEU A 328 -18.92 27.94 31.87
C LEU A 328 -20.34 28.42 32.23
N LYS A 329 -20.51 29.07 33.39
CA LYS A 329 -21.81 29.66 33.81
C LYS A 329 -22.25 30.86 32.96
N ALA A 330 -21.30 31.59 32.38
CA ALA A 330 -21.60 32.74 31.53
C ALA A 330 -22.06 32.32 30.11
N LEU A 331 -21.75 31.10 29.68
CA LEU A 331 -22.14 30.60 28.37
C LEU A 331 -23.66 30.44 28.27
N ASP A 332 -24.22 31.04 27.21
CA ASP A 332 -25.63 30.92 26.82
C ASP A 332 -26.61 31.13 27.99
N ASN A 333 -26.37 32.18 28.79
CA ASN A 333 -27.16 32.53 29.98
C ASN A 333 -27.31 31.37 30.98
N GLY A 334 -26.28 30.52 31.09
CA GLY A 334 -26.24 29.38 32.02
C GLY A 334 -26.90 28.10 31.51
N ARG A 335 -27.49 28.10 30.30
CA ARG A 335 -28.07 26.88 29.71
C ARG A 335 -27.02 25.80 29.49
N VAL A 336 -25.84 26.17 28.99
CA VAL A 336 -24.72 25.24 28.79
C VAL A 336 -24.28 24.62 30.12
N TYR A 337 -24.08 25.43 31.16
CA TYR A 337 -23.70 24.92 32.48
C TYR A 337 -24.75 23.97 33.08
N SER A 338 -26.04 24.25 32.83
CA SER A 338 -27.15 23.40 33.30
C SER A 338 -27.16 22.05 32.58
N MET A 339 -26.92 22.04 31.27
CA MET A 339 -26.76 20.81 30.49
C MET A 339 -25.52 20.02 30.93
N LEU A 340 -24.37 20.67 31.14
CA LEU A 340 -23.17 20.01 31.66
C LEU A 340 -23.43 19.35 33.03
N LEU A 341 -24.12 20.05 33.93
CA LEU A 341 -24.49 19.51 35.25
C LEU A 341 -25.38 18.26 35.17
N GLN A 342 -26.33 18.24 34.24
CA GLN A 342 -27.32 17.17 34.12
C GLN A 342 -26.79 15.96 33.33
N GLU A 343 -26.04 16.22 32.25
CA GLU A 343 -25.73 15.20 31.25
C GLU A 343 -24.26 14.77 31.27
N VAL A 344 -23.33 15.67 31.66
CA VAL A 344 -21.88 15.44 31.51
C VAL A 344 -21.16 15.23 32.83
N TYR A 345 -21.57 15.93 33.89
CA TYR A 345 -20.91 15.87 35.20
C TYR A 345 -21.16 14.57 35.97
N PRO A 346 -22.33 13.92 35.94
CA PRO A 346 -22.57 12.74 36.77
C PRO A 346 -21.53 11.61 36.56
N PRO A 347 -21.13 11.24 35.32
CA PRO A 347 -20.07 10.25 35.08
C PRO A 347 -18.65 10.67 35.51
N LEU A 348 -18.41 11.96 35.77
CA LEU A 348 -17.11 12.44 36.26
C LEU A 348 -16.91 12.16 37.76
N ARG A 349 -17.95 11.72 38.46
CA ARG A 349 -17.89 11.22 39.84
C ARG A 349 -17.35 9.79 39.88
N ARG A 350 -16.19 9.59 39.27
CA ARG A 350 -15.60 8.29 39.03
C ARG A 350 -14.50 7.95 40.02
N SER A 351 -14.30 6.67 40.22
CA SER A 351 -13.10 6.10 40.84
C SER A 351 -12.37 5.30 39.77
N GLU A 352 -11.13 5.66 39.52
CA GLU A 352 -10.26 4.93 38.61
C GLU A 352 -9.48 3.88 39.40
N LEU A 353 -9.68 2.61 39.05
CA LEU A 353 -9.04 1.46 39.69
C LEU A 353 -7.95 0.92 38.76
N VAL A 354 -6.72 0.87 39.25
CA VAL A 354 -5.55 0.40 38.49
C VAL A 354 -5.03 -0.89 39.11
N PHE A 355 -5.17 -1.99 38.39
CA PHE A 355 -4.73 -3.32 38.82
C PHE A 355 -3.31 -3.57 38.30
N SER A 356 -2.31 -3.54 39.19
CA SER A 356 -0.93 -3.87 38.84
C SER A 356 -0.71 -5.39 38.96
N ILE A 357 -0.30 -6.01 37.87
CA ILE A 357 -0.14 -7.47 37.75
C ILE A 357 1.20 -7.86 37.15
N VAL A 358 1.65 -9.07 37.43
CA VAL A 358 2.72 -9.75 36.69
C VAL A 358 2.12 -10.92 35.91
N VAL A 359 2.33 -10.95 34.61
CA VAL A 359 1.86 -12.01 33.73
C VAL A 359 3.02 -12.98 33.46
N LYS A 360 2.77 -14.28 33.66
CA LYS A 360 3.73 -15.34 33.32
C LYS A 360 3.87 -15.48 31.80
N GLY A 361 4.97 -16.09 31.36
CA GLY A 361 5.12 -16.48 29.95
C GLY A 361 4.07 -17.51 29.58
N PHE A 362 3.50 -17.38 28.38
CA PHE A 362 2.47 -18.28 27.87
C PHE A 362 3.06 -19.35 26.95
N SER A 363 2.44 -20.53 26.93
CA SER A 363 2.61 -21.47 25.82
C SER A 363 2.04 -20.88 24.53
N LEU A 364 2.47 -21.41 23.38
CA LEU A 364 2.00 -20.92 22.07
C LEU A 364 0.46 -20.98 21.93
N ASP A 365 -0.16 -22.08 22.34
CA ASP A 365 -1.61 -22.24 22.24
C ASP A 365 -2.35 -21.25 23.15
N LYS A 366 -1.84 -21.05 24.37
CA LYS A 366 -2.40 -20.05 25.29
C LYS A 366 -2.22 -18.63 24.75
N ALA A 367 -1.08 -18.33 24.11
CA ALA A 367 -0.83 -17.04 23.50
C ALA A 367 -1.80 -16.76 22.32
N LYS A 368 -2.14 -17.78 21.52
CA LYS A 368 -3.15 -17.68 20.44
C LYS A 368 -4.55 -17.31 20.95
N GLU A 369 -4.93 -17.77 22.13
CA GLU A 369 -6.18 -17.38 22.79
C GLU A 369 -6.09 -16.00 23.43
N THR A 370 -4.98 -15.76 24.13
CA THR A 370 -4.74 -14.52 24.88
C THR A 370 -4.70 -13.30 23.98
N ILE A 371 -4.11 -13.40 22.77
CA ILE A 371 -4.07 -12.26 21.85
C ILE A 371 -5.46 -11.78 21.43
N LYS A 372 -6.47 -12.66 21.43
CA LYS A 372 -7.84 -12.32 21.04
C LYS A 372 -8.63 -11.64 22.14
N THR A 373 -8.25 -11.84 23.41
CA THR A 373 -9.04 -11.42 24.57
C THR A 373 -8.31 -10.37 25.43
N HIS A 374 -7.01 -10.51 25.60
CA HIS A 374 -6.17 -9.66 26.43
C HIS A 374 -4.77 -9.47 25.78
N PRO A 375 -4.69 -8.89 24.57
CA PRO A 375 -3.43 -8.81 23.81
C PRO A 375 -2.31 -8.10 24.57
N SER A 376 -2.63 -7.11 25.40
CA SER A 376 -1.65 -6.36 26.20
C SER A 376 -0.93 -7.23 27.24
N ARG A 377 -1.45 -8.40 27.59
CA ARG A 377 -0.80 -9.37 28.50
C ARG A 377 0.33 -10.16 27.85
N LEU A 378 0.43 -10.12 26.52
CA LEU A 378 1.53 -10.73 25.79
C LEU A 378 2.76 -9.81 25.80
N SER A 379 3.92 -10.41 25.63
CA SER A 379 5.12 -9.75 25.13
C SER A 379 5.10 -9.76 23.60
N LEU A 380 5.81 -8.82 22.98
CA LEU A 380 5.95 -8.82 21.52
C LEU A 380 6.66 -10.07 20.98
N ALA A 381 7.53 -10.71 21.77
CA ALA A 381 8.13 -11.98 21.39
C ALA A 381 7.12 -13.13 21.33
N GLU A 382 6.14 -13.18 22.25
CA GLU A 382 5.04 -14.14 22.19
C GLU A 382 4.10 -13.84 21.02
N VAL A 383 3.81 -12.57 20.74
CA VAL A 383 3.07 -12.15 19.54
C VAL A 383 3.78 -12.63 18.27
N TYR A 384 5.10 -12.44 18.21
CA TYR A 384 5.92 -12.93 17.09
C TYR A 384 5.82 -14.45 16.95
N ALA A 385 5.95 -15.21 18.05
CA ALA A 385 5.81 -16.67 18.03
C ALA A 385 4.42 -17.11 17.53
N VAL A 386 3.36 -16.43 17.96
CA VAL A 386 1.99 -16.66 17.46
C VAL A 386 1.92 -16.40 15.95
N ALA A 387 2.46 -15.27 15.48
CA ALA A 387 2.44 -14.91 14.06
C ALA A 387 3.21 -15.91 13.19
N GLN A 388 4.36 -16.42 13.67
CA GLN A 388 5.17 -17.42 12.96
C GLN A 388 4.53 -18.81 12.96
N SER A 389 3.62 -19.09 13.88
CA SER A 389 2.93 -20.39 13.92
C SER A 389 1.84 -20.56 12.86
N TYR A 390 1.46 -19.47 12.17
CA TYR A 390 0.50 -19.49 11.09
C TYR A 390 1.19 -19.52 9.72
N PRO A 391 0.54 -20.04 8.66
CA PRO A 391 1.10 -20.02 7.31
C PRO A 391 1.49 -18.60 6.87
N LYS A 392 2.60 -18.48 6.14
CA LYS A 392 3.10 -17.19 5.65
C LYS A 392 2.04 -16.50 4.77
N GLY A 393 1.73 -15.24 5.09
CA GLY A 393 0.74 -14.43 4.36
C GLY A 393 -0.72 -14.77 4.67
N SER A 394 -0.99 -15.64 5.64
CA SER A 394 -2.35 -15.98 6.07
C SER A 394 -3.06 -14.80 6.76
N LYS A 395 -4.40 -14.84 6.79
CA LYS A 395 -5.22 -13.84 7.48
C LYS A 395 -4.95 -13.84 8.99
N GLU A 396 -4.64 -15.00 9.57
CA GLU A 396 -4.34 -15.20 10.97
C GLU A 396 -2.98 -14.57 11.34
N GLN A 397 -1.96 -14.76 10.49
CA GLN A 397 -0.67 -14.10 10.67
C GLN A 397 -0.82 -12.58 10.61
N TYR A 398 -1.54 -12.06 9.61
CA TYR A 398 -1.81 -10.63 9.49
C TYR A 398 -2.61 -10.09 10.68
N GLY A 399 -3.69 -10.75 11.06
CA GLY A 399 -4.54 -10.37 12.19
C GLY A 399 -3.79 -10.31 13.53
N THR A 400 -2.82 -11.21 13.72
CA THR A 400 -1.92 -11.20 14.89
C THR A 400 -1.14 -9.87 14.99
N TRP A 401 -0.53 -9.44 13.89
CA TRP A 401 0.21 -8.18 13.85
C TRP A 401 -0.70 -6.95 13.90
N ALA A 402 -1.87 -7.00 13.27
CA ALA A 402 -2.84 -5.92 13.31
C ALA A 402 -3.36 -5.66 14.75
N ILE A 403 -3.70 -6.73 15.49
CA ILE A 403 -4.09 -6.62 16.91
C ILE A 403 -2.93 -6.03 17.73
N ALA A 404 -1.71 -6.50 17.49
CA ALA A 404 -0.54 -6.01 18.20
C ALA A 404 -0.22 -4.54 17.87
N ASP A 405 -0.42 -4.08 16.63
CA ASP A 405 -0.21 -2.69 16.23
C ASP A 405 -1.16 -1.73 16.98
N GLU A 406 -2.42 -2.12 17.16
CA GLU A 406 -3.39 -1.32 17.94
C GLU A 406 -3.13 -1.41 19.46
N THR A 407 -2.60 -2.54 19.93
CA THR A 407 -2.36 -2.77 21.37
C THR A 407 -1.08 -2.10 21.87
N PHE A 408 0.03 -2.25 21.14
CA PHE A 408 1.36 -1.83 21.54
C PHE A 408 1.74 -0.54 20.81
N THR A 409 1.02 0.54 21.09
CA THR A 409 1.10 1.80 20.32
C THR A 409 2.47 2.48 20.38
N LYS A 410 3.26 2.21 21.41
CA LYS A 410 4.61 2.75 21.64
C LYS A 410 5.72 1.97 20.92
N ASP A 411 5.43 0.76 20.49
CA ASP A 411 6.37 -0.12 19.80
C ASP A 411 6.17 -0.03 18.28
N VAL A 412 7.26 -0.18 17.53
CA VAL A 412 7.25 -0.01 16.07
C VAL A 412 7.19 -1.33 15.33
N GLU A 413 7.62 -2.41 15.99
CA GLU A 413 7.75 -3.75 15.44
C GLU A 413 6.41 -4.29 14.92
N PRO A 414 5.28 -4.16 15.64
CA PRO A 414 3.99 -4.61 15.10
C PRO A 414 3.57 -3.87 13.83
N ALA A 415 3.74 -2.55 13.81
CA ALA A 415 3.41 -1.72 12.65
C ALA A 415 4.26 -2.10 11.43
N ILE A 416 5.57 -2.27 11.63
CA ILE A 416 6.52 -2.66 10.57
C ILE A 416 6.22 -4.08 10.06
N ASN A 417 5.99 -5.04 10.95
CA ASN A 417 5.72 -6.42 10.56
C ASN A 417 4.37 -6.58 9.84
N ALA A 418 3.34 -5.86 10.28
CA ALA A 418 2.07 -5.78 9.55
C ALA A 418 2.26 -5.13 8.17
N ALA A 419 2.99 -4.02 8.09
CA ALA A 419 3.26 -3.33 6.82
C ALA A 419 4.03 -4.22 5.82
N ILE A 420 4.95 -5.05 6.27
CA ILE A 420 5.63 -6.03 5.40
C ILE A 420 4.62 -7.00 4.75
N LEU A 421 3.62 -7.46 5.51
CA LEU A 421 2.56 -8.33 4.98
C LEU A 421 1.63 -7.56 4.04
N ASP A 422 1.41 -6.27 4.29
CA ASP A 422 0.67 -5.39 3.38
C ASP A 422 1.41 -5.25 2.04
N LEU A 423 2.72 -4.99 2.05
CA LEU A 423 3.55 -4.91 0.84
C LEU A 423 3.55 -6.24 0.07
N GLN A 424 3.75 -7.38 0.75
CA GLN A 424 3.76 -8.70 0.12
C GLN A 424 2.43 -9.06 -0.55
N ALA A 425 1.32 -8.48 -0.08
CA ALA A 425 -0.01 -8.70 -0.61
C ALA A 425 -0.48 -7.60 -1.58
N GLY A 426 0.40 -6.66 -1.97
CA GLY A 426 0.07 -5.56 -2.88
C GLY A 426 -0.80 -4.44 -2.26
N ARG A 427 -0.96 -4.42 -0.93
CA ARG A 427 -1.73 -3.40 -0.20
C ARG A 427 -0.85 -2.20 0.17
N TYR A 428 -0.26 -1.57 -0.84
CA TYR A 428 0.77 -0.54 -0.63
C TYR A 428 0.26 0.68 0.14
N GLN A 429 -0.96 1.14 -0.16
CA GLN A 429 -1.56 2.26 0.55
C GLN A 429 -1.83 1.95 2.04
N ASP A 430 -2.21 0.71 2.37
CA ASP A 430 -2.42 0.30 3.76
C ASP A 430 -1.10 0.29 4.54
N ALA A 431 -0.01 -0.18 3.91
CA ALA A 431 1.33 -0.13 4.49
C ALA A 431 1.75 1.32 4.79
N VAL A 432 1.51 2.24 3.84
CA VAL A 432 1.79 3.69 4.01
C VAL A 432 0.98 4.26 5.18
N ASN A 433 -0.35 4.09 5.17
CA ASN A 433 -1.24 4.62 6.20
C ASN A 433 -0.84 4.13 7.59
N ARG A 434 -0.54 2.83 7.71
CA ARG A 434 -0.15 2.19 8.97
C ARG A 434 1.11 2.83 9.57
N LEU A 435 2.15 2.96 8.75
CA LEU A 435 3.46 3.46 9.18
C LEU A 435 3.44 4.98 9.40
N GLN A 436 2.68 5.73 8.61
CA GLN A 436 2.55 7.19 8.75
C GLN A 436 2.04 7.62 10.13
N ARG A 437 1.18 6.82 10.78
CA ARG A 437 0.70 7.07 12.16
C ARG A 437 1.83 7.27 13.17
N ARG A 438 3.04 6.76 12.86
CA ARG A 438 4.23 6.84 13.70
C ARG A 438 5.42 7.46 12.96
N SER A 439 5.17 8.32 11.97
CA SER A 439 6.22 8.96 11.15
C SER A 439 7.22 9.80 11.95
N ASN A 440 6.86 10.23 13.17
CA ASN A 440 7.75 10.93 14.10
C ASN A 440 8.80 10.00 14.75
N ASP A 441 8.60 8.68 14.72
CA ASP A 441 9.58 7.71 15.22
C ASP A 441 10.55 7.31 14.12
N SER A 442 11.83 7.66 14.31
CA SER A 442 12.88 7.41 13.31
C SER A 442 13.09 5.95 12.94
N ARG A 443 12.67 5.01 13.80
CA ARG A 443 12.74 3.57 13.53
C ARG A 443 11.79 3.13 12.41
N ILE A 444 10.75 3.91 12.11
CA ILE A 444 9.76 3.64 11.06
C ILE A 444 10.26 4.02 9.66
N TRP A 445 11.14 5.03 9.57
CA TRP A 445 11.55 5.63 8.30
C TRP A 445 12.06 4.66 7.24
N PRO A 446 12.89 3.63 7.54
CA PRO A 446 13.35 2.68 6.52
C PRO A 446 12.19 1.96 5.82
N MET A 447 11.20 1.48 6.59
CA MET A 447 10.06 0.76 6.04
C MET A 447 9.05 1.70 5.40
N LEU A 448 8.85 2.90 5.96
CA LEU A 448 7.94 3.90 5.39
C LEU A 448 8.44 4.39 4.02
N GLY A 449 9.76 4.60 3.87
CA GLY A 449 10.36 4.93 2.58
C GLY A 449 10.14 3.83 1.52
N LEU A 450 10.28 2.56 1.91
CA LEU A 450 9.94 1.44 1.02
C LEU A 450 8.44 1.38 0.70
N ALA A 451 7.57 1.62 1.68
CA ALA A 451 6.13 1.62 1.45
C ALA A 451 5.74 2.69 0.41
N TYR A 452 6.34 3.88 0.48
CA TYR A 452 6.17 4.90 -0.56
C TYR A 452 6.74 4.47 -1.91
N ALA A 453 7.89 3.79 -1.94
CA ALA A 453 8.48 3.29 -3.19
C ALA A 453 7.55 2.28 -3.88
N TYR A 454 7.02 1.30 -3.14
CA TYR A 454 6.04 0.36 -3.69
C TYR A 454 4.71 1.03 -4.08
N ASN A 455 4.33 2.11 -3.41
CA ASN A 455 3.16 2.93 -3.73
C ASN A 455 3.44 4.01 -4.79
N GLU A 456 4.60 3.97 -5.45
CA GLU A 456 5.03 4.88 -6.53
C GLU A 456 5.12 6.37 -6.13
N ASP A 457 5.15 6.70 -4.84
CA ASP A 457 5.43 8.04 -4.34
C ASP A 457 6.95 8.22 -4.18
N TRP A 458 7.64 8.35 -5.33
CA TRP A 458 9.09 8.36 -5.40
C TRP A 458 9.75 9.47 -4.58
N SER A 459 9.10 10.64 -4.52
CA SER A 459 9.62 11.80 -3.78
C SER A 459 9.65 11.52 -2.29
N LYS A 460 8.55 11.01 -1.71
CA LYS A 460 8.53 10.64 -0.29
C LYS A 460 9.37 9.40 0.00
N ALA A 461 9.44 8.46 -0.93
CA ALA A 461 10.32 7.30 -0.80
C ALA A 461 11.77 7.73 -0.61
N GLU A 462 12.27 8.62 -1.48
CA GLU A 462 13.61 9.18 -1.37
C GLU A 462 13.79 9.98 -0.07
N GLU A 463 12.84 10.85 0.29
CA GLU A 463 12.88 11.64 1.54
C GLU A 463 13.08 10.74 2.78
N PHE A 464 12.25 9.72 2.95
CA PHE A 464 12.29 8.86 4.14
C PHE A 464 13.48 7.90 4.13
N LEU A 465 13.89 7.39 2.98
CA LEU A 465 15.10 6.56 2.87
C LEU A 465 16.36 7.39 3.14
N GLN A 466 16.42 8.66 2.71
CA GLN A 466 17.50 9.58 3.05
C GLN A 466 17.54 9.88 4.55
N LYS A 467 16.40 10.19 5.17
CA LYS A 467 16.29 10.39 6.63
C LYS A 467 16.77 9.16 7.39
N ALA A 468 16.34 7.97 6.98
CA ALA A 468 16.76 6.70 7.57
C ALA A 468 18.25 6.43 7.41
N LYS A 469 18.83 6.69 6.23
CA LYS A 469 20.27 6.60 5.97
C LYS A 469 21.07 7.56 6.86
N ALA A 470 20.62 8.81 6.98
CA ALA A 470 21.24 9.81 7.85
C ALA A 470 21.22 9.39 9.33
N ASN A 471 20.20 8.62 9.73
CA ASN A 471 20.10 8.01 11.07
C ASN A 471 20.83 6.65 11.20
N GLY A 472 21.72 6.32 10.26
CA GLY A 472 22.59 5.14 10.34
C GLY A 472 22.02 3.83 9.79
N SER A 473 20.85 3.83 9.14
CA SER A 473 20.28 2.61 8.55
C SER A 473 21.00 2.21 7.26
N GLN A 474 21.84 1.17 7.34
CA GLN A 474 22.52 0.58 6.18
C GLN A 474 21.53 -0.02 5.16
N GLN A 475 20.46 -0.64 5.66
CA GLN A 475 19.39 -1.18 4.82
C GLN A 475 18.72 -0.07 4.00
N ALA A 476 18.41 1.08 4.61
CA ALA A 476 17.83 2.21 3.89
C ALA A 476 18.81 2.79 2.86
N ALA A 477 20.11 2.84 3.18
CA ALA A 477 21.14 3.29 2.24
C ALA A 477 21.20 2.42 0.98
N TYR A 478 21.13 1.10 1.15
CA TYR A 478 21.05 0.16 0.02
C TYR A 478 19.75 0.35 -0.78
N ASN A 479 18.61 0.44 -0.13
CA ASN A 479 17.32 0.59 -0.82
C ASN A 479 17.19 1.94 -1.53
N LEU A 480 17.84 3.00 -1.01
CA LEU A 480 17.91 4.29 -1.68
C LEU A 480 18.70 4.20 -3.00
N ASP A 481 19.82 3.48 -3.01
CA ASP A 481 20.61 3.24 -4.22
C ASP A 481 19.80 2.45 -5.27
N GLU A 482 19.08 1.42 -4.84
CA GLU A 482 18.16 0.66 -5.71
C GLU A 482 17.06 1.54 -6.33
N LEU A 483 16.43 2.39 -5.52
CA LEU A 483 15.44 3.35 -6.00
C LEU A 483 16.06 4.33 -7.01
N GLN A 484 17.25 4.87 -6.74
CA GLN A 484 17.91 5.83 -7.62
C GLN A 484 18.30 5.21 -8.97
N LYS A 485 18.76 3.96 -8.99
CA LYS A 485 18.99 3.20 -10.24
C LYS A 485 17.69 3.03 -11.02
N TYR A 486 16.61 2.63 -10.34
CA TYR A 486 15.30 2.49 -10.95
C TYR A 486 14.84 3.80 -11.59
N LEU A 487 14.90 4.91 -10.87
CA LEU A 487 14.46 6.22 -11.36
C LEU A 487 15.28 6.69 -12.56
N LYS A 488 16.61 6.51 -12.52
CA LYS A 488 17.52 6.87 -13.61
C LYS A 488 17.28 6.06 -14.89
N ASP A 489 16.91 4.79 -14.75
CA ASP A 489 16.68 3.92 -15.90
C ASP A 489 15.25 4.01 -16.43
N ASN A 490 14.25 4.24 -15.58
CA ASN A 490 12.83 4.20 -15.97
C ASN A 490 12.25 5.54 -16.41
N PHE A 491 12.86 6.64 -15.97
CA PHE A 491 12.51 8.02 -16.33
C PHE A 491 13.70 8.70 -17.03
#